data_AF-A0A4R8FIV0-F1
#
_entry.id   AF-A0A4R8FIV0-F1
#
_cell.length_a   1.000
_cell.length_b   1.000
_cell.length_c   1.000
_cell.angle_alpha   90.00
_cell.angle_beta   90.00
_cell.angle_gamma   90.00
#
_symmetry.space_group_name_H-M   'P 1'
#
loop_
_entity.id
_entity.type
_entity.pdbx_description
1 polymer ?
#
loop_
_entity_poly.entity_id
_entity_poly.type
_entity_poly.pdbx_seq_one_letter_code
_entity_poly.pdbx_strand_id
1 'polypeptide(L)' 'MTSTLDQLFQEHSRELAGYLARKLDAPDLAADLCQEVYLRLRRSALPDPLRNPRAYLFRIARNLLIDHQR' A
#
# COMPACT_ATOMS: atom_id res chain seq x y z
N MET A 1 -20.26 -7.10 -1.35
CA MET A 1 -19.66 -6.76 -2.67
C MET A 1 -18.30 -6.15 -2.37
N THR A 2 -17.22 -6.76 -2.86
CA THR A 2 -15.85 -6.29 -2.63
C THR A 2 -15.60 -5.07 -3.52
N SER A 3 -15.07 -3.97 -2.97
CA SER A 3 -14.85 -2.74 -3.75
C SER A 3 -13.71 -2.95 -4.75
N THR A 4 -13.67 -2.23 -5.87
CA THR A 4 -12.55 -2.29 -6.84
C THR A 4 -11.19 -2.02 -6.18
N LEU A 5 -11.17 -1.16 -5.15
CA LEU A 5 -10.00 -0.90 -4.33
C LEU A 5 -9.53 -2.10 -3.50
N ASP A 6 -10.47 -2.87 -2.97
CA ASP A 6 -10.16 -4.06 -2.18
C ASP A 6 -9.55 -5.15 -3.07
N GLN A 7 -10.05 -5.29 -4.31
CA GLN A 7 -9.49 -6.21 -5.30
C GLN A 7 -8.06 -5.81 -5.70
N LEU A 8 -7.84 -4.52 -5.97
CA LEU A 8 -6.52 -3.98 -6.27
C LEU A 8 -5.51 -4.26 -5.13
N PHE A 9 -5.94 -4.01 -3.89
CA PHE A 9 -5.08 -4.29 -2.75
C PHE A 9 -4.80 -5.78 -2.62
N GLN A 10 -5.81 -6.65 -2.73
CA GLN A 10 -5.64 -8.10 -2.64
C GLN A 10 -4.65 -8.62 -3.69
N GLU A 11 -4.77 -8.16 -4.94
CA GLU A 11 -3.90 -8.55 -6.04
C GLU A 11 -2.43 -8.19 -5.80
N HIS A 12 -2.17 -7.04 -5.17
CA HIS A 12 -0.81 -6.54 -4.95
C HIS A 12 -0.29 -6.72 -3.51
N SER A 13 -1.10 -7.22 -2.58
CA SER A 13 -0.79 -7.32 -1.14
C SER A 13 0.50 -8.10 -0.87
N ARG A 14 0.70 -9.24 -1.54
CA ARG A 14 1.91 -10.07 -1.39
C ARG A 14 3.15 -9.37 -1.91
N GLU A 15 3.06 -8.72 -3.06
CA GLU A 15 4.17 -7.96 -3.65
C GLU A 15 4.53 -6.76 -2.77
N LEU A 16 3.51 -6.04 -2.29
CA LEU A 16 3.65 -4.90 -1.38
C LEU A 16 4.32 -5.31 -0.06
N ALA A 17 3.86 -6.41 0.55
CA ALA A 17 4.46 -6.94 1.77
C ALA A 17 5.93 -7.32 1.58
N GLY A 18 6.26 -7.99 0.46
CA GLY A 18 7.64 -8.31 0.12
C GLY A 18 8.50 -7.07 -0.13
N TYR A 19 7.95 -6.04 -0.77
CA TYR A 19 8.62 -4.76 -0.96
C TYR A 19 8.93 -4.06 0.37
N LEU A 20 7.94 -3.97 1.26
CA LEU A 20 8.09 -3.35 2.59
C LEU A 20 9.07 -4.15 3.47
N ALA A 21 8.95 -5.48 3.51
CA ALA A 21 9.85 -6.33 4.28
C ALA A 21 11.31 -6.28 3.80
N ARG A 22 11.58 -5.93 2.53
CA ARG A 22 12.95 -5.71 2.02
C ARG A 22 13.51 -4.33 2.37
N LYS A 23 12.66 -3.40 2.79
CA LYS A 23 13.03 -2.03 3.16
C LYS A 23 13.03 -1.80 4.66
N LEU A 24 12.40 -2.68 5.41
CA LEU A 24 12.27 -2.66 6.85
C LEU A 24 12.98 -3.90 7.37
N ASP A 25 13.98 -3.74 8.22
CA ASP A 25 14.65 -4.88 8.89
C ASP A 25 13.77 -5.53 9.98
N ALA A 26 12.45 -5.29 9.95
CA ALA A 26 11.48 -5.78 10.92
C ALA A 26 10.20 -6.27 10.22
N PRO A 27 9.85 -7.57 10.31
CA PRO A 27 8.68 -8.14 9.64
C PRO A 27 7.35 -7.63 10.22
N ASP A 28 7.29 -7.38 11.52
CA ASP A 28 6.08 -6.85 12.18
C ASP A 28 5.71 -5.47 11.65
N LEU A 29 6.73 -4.61 11.49
CA LEU A 29 6.57 -3.28 10.95
C LEU A 29 6.13 -3.28 9.47
N ALA A 30 6.57 -4.28 8.70
CA ALA A 30 6.11 -4.45 7.32
C ALA A 30 4.61 -4.80 7.25
N ALA A 31 4.12 -5.61 8.19
CA ALA A 31 2.69 -5.93 8.29
C ALA A 31 1.86 -4.69 8.68
N ASP A 32 2.33 -3.93 9.66
CA ASP A 32 1.69 -2.68 10.09
C ASP A 32 1.62 -1.67 8.94
N LEU A 33 2.72 -1.47 8.22
CA LEU A 33 2.74 -0.56 7.07
C LEU A 33 1.88 -1.05 5.90
N CYS A 34 1.79 -2.37 5.68
CA CYS A 34 0.84 -2.95 4.72
C CYS A 34 -0.61 -2.58 5.08
N GLN A 35 -0.98 -2.69 6.35
CA GLN A 35 -2.31 -2.33 6.83
C GLN A 35 -2.56 -0.82 6.69
N GLU A 36 -1.58 0.01 7.02
CA GLU A 36 -1.64 1.46 6.86
C GLU A 36 -1.85 1.86 5.38
N VAL A 37 -1.17 1.19 4.44
CA VAL A 37 -1.39 1.37 2.99
C VAL A 37 -2.85 1.07 2.63
N TYR A 38 -3.41 -0.05 3.11
CA TYR A 38 -4.80 -0.41 2.84
C TYR A 38 -5.79 0.64 3.35
N LEU A 39 -5.58 1.13 4.57
CA LEU A 39 -6.42 2.17 5.18
C LEU A 39 -6.36 3.48 4.38
N ARG A 40 -5.16 3.89 3.93
CA ARG A 40 -4.99 5.09 3.10
C ARG A 40 -5.63 4.91 1.71
N LEU A 41 -5.48 3.74 1.10
CA LEU A 41 -6.11 3.42 -0.18
C LEU A 41 -7.64 3.54 -0.07
N ARG A 42 -8.24 2.98 0.99
CA ARG A 42 -9.69 3.06 1.21
C ARG A 42 -10.20 4.45 1.56
N ARG A 43 -9.39 5.27 2.21
CA ARG A 43 -9.73 6.68 2.51
C ARG A 43 -9.51 7.59 1.31
N SER A 44 -8.65 7.21 0.37
CA SER A 44 -8.44 7.97 -0.85
C SER A 44 -9.67 7.87 -1.75
N ALA A 45 -10.32 9.00 -2.02
CA ALA A 45 -11.16 9.12 -3.19
C ALA A 45 -10.21 9.05 -4.39
N LEU A 46 -10.13 7.89 -5.05
CA LEU A 46 -9.27 7.76 -6.22
C LEU A 46 -9.67 8.83 -7.23
N PRO A 47 -8.73 9.67 -7.70
CA PRO A 47 -9.02 10.57 -8.80
C PRO A 47 -9.30 9.73 -10.04
N ASP A 48 -10.51 9.82 -10.57
CA ASP A 48 -10.91 9.15 -11.81
C ASP A 48 -10.46 9.98 -13.03
N PRO A 49 -9.90 9.37 -14.10
CA PRO A 49 -9.49 7.97 -14.20
C PRO A 49 -8.07 7.75 -13.66
N LEU A 50 -7.93 6.85 -12.68
CA LEU A 50 -6.64 6.48 -12.12
C LEU A 50 -5.89 5.58 -13.11
N ARG A 51 -5.08 6.19 -13.98
CA ARG A 51 -4.36 5.49 -15.06
C ARG A 51 -3.47 4.34 -14.63
N ASN A 52 -2.95 4.35 -13.40
CA ASN A 52 -2.09 3.27 -12.89
C ASN A 52 -2.33 3.04 -11.38
N PRO A 53 -3.31 2.19 -11.04
CA PRO A 53 -3.68 1.92 -9.66
C PRO A 53 -2.58 1.25 -8.83
N ARG A 54 -1.79 0.36 -9.46
CA ARG A 54 -0.63 -0.25 -8.83
C ARG A 54 0.42 0.80 -8.46
N ALA A 55 0.78 1.69 -9.39
CA ALA A 55 1.75 2.74 -9.11
C ALA A 55 1.28 3.67 -7.97
N TYR A 56 -0.02 3.94 -7.87
CA TYR A 56 -0.59 4.70 -6.75
C TYR A 56 -0.44 3.97 -5.42
N LEU A 57 -0.73 2.66 -5.37
CA LEU A 57 -0.53 1.82 -4.19
C LEU A 57 0.92 1.86 -3.69
N PHE A 58 1.89 1.64 -4.59
CA PHE A 58 3.31 1.68 -4.24
C PHE A 58 3.81 3.08 -3.87
N ARG A 59 3.18 4.14 -4.40
CA ARG A 59 3.45 5.52 -3.96
C ARG A 59 3.05 5.74 -2.50
N ILE A 60 1.89 5.25 -2.08
CA ILE A 60 1.45 5.31 -0.67
C ILE A 60 2.47 4.59 0.21
N ALA A 61 2.87 3.37 -0.17
CA ALA A 61 3.85 2.56 0.56
C ALA A 61 5.20 3.26 0.69
N ARG A 62 5.71 3.86 -0.40
CA ARG A 62 6.96 4.62 -0.39
C ARG A 62 6.88 5.83 0.52
N ASN A 63 5.77 6.57 0.50
CA ASN A 63 5.60 7.73 1.39
C ASN A 63 5.62 7.30 2.86
N LEU A 64 4.94 6.20 3.18
CA LEU A 64 4.95 5.63 4.53
C LEU A 64 6.34 5.20 4.99
N LEU A 65 7.15 4.60 4.11
CA LEU A 65 8.55 4.28 4.43
C LEU A 65 9.36 5.54 4.76
N ILE A 66 9.23 6.60 3.97
CA ILE A 66 9.94 7.87 4.19
C ILE A 66 9.49 8.53 5.50
N ASP A 67 8.19 8.45 5.82
CA ASP A 67 7.66 9.00 7.07
C ASP A 67 8.10 8.18 8.29
N HIS A 68 8.28 6.86 8.15
CA HIS A 68 8.79 6.00 9.22
C HIS A 68 10.30 6.15 9.46
N GLN A 69 11.07 6.55 8.44
CA GLN A 69 12.52 6.74 8.51
C GLN A 69 12.96 8.13 8.98
N ARG A 70 12.00 9.05 9.20
CA ARG A 70 12.25 10.39 9.73
C ARG A 70 12.08 10.41 11.24
#